data_AF-A0A9P7C3H0-F1
#
_entry.id   AF-A0A9P7C3H0-F1
#
_cell.length_a   1.000
_cell.length_b   1.000
_cell.length_c   1.000
_cell.angle_alpha   90.00
_cell.angle_beta   90.00
_cell.angle_gamma   90.00
#
_symmetry.space_group_name_H-M   'P 1'
#
loop_
_entity.id
_entity.type
_entity.pdbx_description
1 polymer ?
#
loop_
_entity_poly.entity_id
_entity_poly.type
_entity_poly.pdbx_seq_one_letter_code
_entity_poly.pdbx_strand_id
1 'polypeptide(L)'
;MVSLNVDWFQPSDNMKHSSGAIYLAINNLPRNTRMKFSNIILVGVIPGPHEPNDDQIQNFLKPLVDELLVLYNGVVMPTYQNSNGEVVRVALMSINCDMPAARKVAGYMGTMATKACNKCSAAYGRLSTGTVLHKTLQVFWFFSFFACHRALSTTIGSMPYLI
;
A
#
# COMPACT_ATOMS: atom_id res chain seq x y z
N MET A 1 0.01 -12.02 -8.34
CA MET A 1 0.34 -11.11 -7.21
C MET A 1 0.21 -9.68 -7.69
N VAL A 2 -0.28 -8.77 -6.84
CA VAL A 2 -0.47 -7.35 -7.17
C VAL A 2 0.09 -6.43 -6.07
N SER A 3 0.46 -5.20 -6.44
CA SER A 3 0.74 -4.12 -5.50
C SER A 3 -0.31 -3.02 -5.64
N LEU A 4 -0.82 -2.54 -4.51
CA LEU A 4 -1.75 -1.42 -4.43
C LEU A 4 -0.96 -0.13 -4.30
N ASN A 5 -1.20 0.81 -5.20
CA ASN A 5 -0.60 2.12 -5.13
C ASN A 5 -1.69 3.16 -4.88
N VAL A 6 -1.41 4.07 -3.95
CA VAL A 6 -2.30 5.19 -3.66
C VAL A 6 -1.47 6.47 -3.62
N ASP A 7 -1.85 7.44 -4.43
CA ASP A 7 -1.11 8.69 -4.60
C ASP A 7 -2.05 9.88 -4.72
N TRP A 8 -1.62 11.03 -4.19
CA TRP A 8 -2.37 12.28 -4.18
C TRP A 8 -1.61 13.30 -5.00
N PHE A 9 -2.26 13.80 -6.04
CA PHE A 9 -1.65 14.74 -6.97
C PHE A 9 -2.52 15.98 -7.11
N GLN A 10 -1.87 17.08 -7.46
CA GLN A 10 -2.54 18.32 -7.81
C GLN A 10 -2.71 18.35 -9.34
N PRO A 11 -3.94 18.30 -9.88
CA PRO A 11 -4.16 18.23 -11.32
C PRO A 11 -3.93 19.56 -12.04
N SER A 12 -3.83 20.68 -11.32
CA SER A 12 -3.64 22.00 -11.91
C SER A 12 -2.86 22.94 -10.99
N ASP A 13 -1.88 23.66 -11.53
CA ASP A 13 -0.94 24.47 -10.75
C ASP A 13 -1.58 25.65 -10.02
N ASN A 14 -2.72 26.16 -10.53
CA ASN A 14 -3.37 27.38 -10.04
C ASN A 14 -4.53 27.16 -9.07
N MET A 15 -4.84 25.91 -8.70
CA MET A 15 -5.93 25.59 -7.78
C MET A 15 -5.44 24.69 -6.65
N LYS A 16 -5.81 25.02 -5.41
CA LYS A 16 -5.63 24.13 -4.26
C LYS A 16 -6.65 22.98 -4.36
N HIS A 17 -6.32 22.00 -5.19
CA HIS A 17 -7.13 20.81 -5.42
C HIS A 17 -6.21 19.60 -5.35
N SER A 18 -6.44 18.70 -4.40
CA SER A 18 -5.76 17.41 -4.33
C SER A 18 -6.72 16.31 -4.71
N SER A 19 -6.35 15.51 -5.72
CA SER A 19 -7.10 14.33 -6.14
C SER A 19 -6.28 13.08 -5.86
N GLY A 20 -6.93 12.03 -5.37
CA GLY A 20 -6.29 10.74 -5.12
C GLY A 20 -6.52 9.77 -6.28
N ALA A 21 -5.52 8.98 -6.64
CA ALA A 21 -5.68 7.82 -7.52
C ALA A 21 -5.31 6.54 -6.80
N ILE A 22 -6.15 5.52 -6.94
CA ILE A 22 -5.92 4.16 -6.45
C ILE A 22 -5.74 3.26 -7.67
N TYR A 23 -4.58 2.61 -7.77
CA TYR A 23 -4.29 1.72 -8.90
C TYR A 23 -3.51 0.47 -8.46
N LEU A 24 -3.70 -0.63 -9.19
CA LEU A 24 -3.03 -1.90 -8.97
C LEU A 24 -1.98 -2.16 -10.05
N ALA A 25 -0.80 -2.60 -9.65
CA ALA A 25 0.25 -3.07 -10.54
C ALA A 25 0.38 -4.60 -10.49
N ILE A 26 0.41 -5.26 -11.65
CA ILE A 26 0.51 -6.73 -11.73
C ILE A 26 1.96 -7.17 -11.55
N ASN A 27 2.27 -7.77 -10.40
CA ASN A 27 3.63 -8.16 -10.06
C ASN A 27 4.17 -9.39 -10.82
N ASN A 28 3.34 -10.06 -11.62
CA ASN A 28 3.76 -11.18 -12.45
C ASN A 28 4.43 -10.71 -13.76
N LEU A 29 4.29 -9.44 -14.15
CA LEU A 29 4.91 -8.91 -15.36
C LEU A 29 6.39 -8.56 -15.14
N PRO A 30 7.24 -8.62 -16.18
CA PRO A 30 8.63 -8.22 -16.07
C PRO A 30 8.77 -6.75 -15.69
N ARG A 31 9.86 -6.43 -14.97
CA ARG A 31 10.05 -5.13 -14.31
C ARG A 31 9.97 -3.93 -15.26
N ASN A 32 10.44 -4.11 -16.49
CA ASN A 32 10.47 -3.08 -17.53
C ASN A 32 9.09 -2.73 -18.12
N THR A 33 8.07 -3.57 -17.93
CA THR A 33 6.73 -3.35 -18.50
C THR A 33 5.65 -3.20 -17.43
N ARG A 34 5.89 -3.62 -16.20
CA ARG A 34 4.88 -3.63 -15.13
C ARG A 34 4.24 -2.27 -14.84
N MET A 35 5.01 -1.19 -14.89
CA MET A 35 4.53 0.17 -14.57
C MET A 35 4.12 0.98 -15.82
N LYS A 36 3.85 0.29 -16.94
CA LYS A 36 3.28 0.95 -18.12
C LYS A 36 1.78 1.15 -17.93
N PHE A 37 1.25 2.23 -18.48
CA PHE A 37 -0.18 2.56 -18.40
C PHE A 37 -1.09 1.40 -18.87
N SER A 38 -0.65 0.63 -19.88
CA SER A 38 -1.38 -0.54 -20.38
C SER A 38 -1.49 -1.72 -19.40
N ASN A 39 -0.63 -1.75 -18.37
CA ASN A 39 -0.45 -2.89 -17.46
C ASN A 39 -0.82 -2.53 -16.00
N ILE A 40 -1.29 -1.30 -15.79
CA ILE A 40 -1.79 -0.80 -14.52
C ILE A 40 -3.31 -0.85 -14.57
N ILE A 41 -3.93 -1.32 -13.50
CA ILE A 41 -5.38 -1.35 -13.35
C ILE A 41 -5.77 -0.17 -12.49
N LEU A 42 -6.44 0.82 -13.06
CA LEU A 42 -7.03 1.92 -12.29
C LEU A 42 -8.27 1.40 -11.56
N VAL A 43 -8.22 1.40 -10.22
CA VAL A 43 -9.33 0.94 -9.39
C VAL A 43 -10.31 2.08 -9.13
N GLY A 44 -9.79 3.28 -8.86
CA GLY A 44 -10.64 4.41 -8.54
C GLY A 44 -9.88 5.73 -8.48
N VAL A 45 -10.64 6.81 -8.64
CA VAL A 45 -10.19 8.19 -8.47
C VAL A 45 -11.00 8.82 -7.36
N ILE A 46 -10.32 9.33 -6.34
CA ILE A 46 -10.94 10.08 -5.25
C ILE A 46 -10.95 11.56 -5.65
N PRO A 47 -12.14 12.17 -5.83
CA PRO A 47 -12.23 13.57 -6.19
C PRO A 47 -11.75 14.47 -5.04
N GLY A 48 -11.05 15.55 -5.38
CA GLY A 48 -10.73 16.62 -4.44
C GLY A 48 -11.96 17.46 -4.08
N PRO A 49 -11.81 18.57 -3.33
CA PRO A 49 -10.63 19.44 -3.37
C PRO A 49 -9.54 19.19 -2.32
N HIS A 50 -9.83 18.44 -1.26
CA HIS A 50 -8.89 18.20 -0.16
C HIS A 50 -8.64 16.71 0.00
N GLU A 51 -7.51 16.38 0.63
CA GLU A 51 -7.22 15.01 1.02
C GLU A 51 -8.35 14.48 1.92
N PRO A 52 -8.98 13.33 1.60
CA PRO A 52 -10.04 12.76 2.40
C PRO A 52 -9.58 12.44 3.83
N ASN A 53 -10.55 12.47 4.76
CA ASN A 53 -10.34 12.01 6.12
C ASN A 53 -10.20 10.47 6.19
N ASP A 54 -9.71 9.96 7.32
CA ASP A 54 -9.44 8.53 7.52
C ASP A 54 -10.67 7.65 7.23
N ASP A 55 -11.85 8.04 7.74
CA ASP A 55 -13.11 7.31 7.50
C ASP A 55 -13.53 7.32 6.03
N GLN A 56 -13.31 8.44 5.33
CA GLN A 56 -13.65 8.57 3.92
C GLN A 56 -12.77 7.66 3.07
N ILE A 57 -11.47 7.61 3.35
CA ILE A 57 -10.54 6.70 2.66
C ILE A 57 -10.91 5.24 2.92
N GLN A 58 -11.21 4.87 4.17
CA GLN A 58 -11.63 3.52 4.49
C GLN A 58 -12.91 3.11 3.74
N ASN A 59 -13.88 4.03 3.61
CA ASN A 59 -15.08 3.79 2.82
C ASN A 59 -14.78 3.58 1.32
N PHE A 60 -13.80 4.30 0.76
CA PHE A 60 -13.37 4.09 -0.63
C PHE A 60 -12.62 2.75 -0.82
N LEU A 61 -11.83 2.33 0.17
CA LEU A 61 -11.04 1.10 0.09
C LEU A 61 -11.84 -0.16 0.40
N LYS A 62 -12.93 -0.05 1.17
CA LYS A 62 -13.77 -1.18 1.56
C LYS A 62 -14.21 -2.07 0.38
N PRO A 63 -14.82 -1.53 -0.70
CA PRO A 63 -15.21 -2.39 -1.83
C PRO A 63 -14.01 -3.08 -2.49
N LEU A 64 -12.86 -2.39 -2.58
CA LEU A 64 -11.63 -2.98 -3.10
C LEU A 64 -11.14 -4.15 -2.22
N VAL A 65 -11.18 -3.99 -0.90
CA VAL A 65 -10.79 -5.06 0.04
C VAL A 65 -11.72 -6.26 -0.08
N ASP A 66 -13.03 -6.04 -0.17
CA ASP A 66 -14.02 -7.10 -0.33
C ASP A 66 -13.79 -7.89 -1.63
N GLU A 67 -13.52 -7.20 -2.75
CA GLU A 67 -13.18 -7.86 -4.03
C GLU A 67 -11.85 -8.63 -3.96
N LEU A 68 -10.82 -8.05 -3.32
CA LEU A 68 -9.53 -8.72 -3.15
C LEU A 68 -9.65 -10.00 -2.30
N LEU A 69 -10.53 -10.03 -1.30
CA LEU A 69 -10.80 -11.23 -0.50
C LEU A 69 -11.48 -12.33 -1.33
N VAL A 70 -12.43 -11.96 -2.19
CA VAL A 70 -13.05 -12.90 -3.15
C VAL A 70 -12.00 -13.46 -4.11
N LEU A 71 -11.17 -12.59 -4.69
CA LEU A 71 -10.11 -12.99 -5.61
C LEU A 71 -9.00 -13.80 -4.94
N TYR A 72 -8.78 -13.64 -3.64
CA TYR A 72 -7.81 -14.42 -2.88
C TYR A 72 -8.25 -15.89 -2.74
N ASN A 73 -9.54 -16.11 -2.44
CA ASN A 73 -10.14 -17.45 -2.40
C ASN A 73 -10.13 -18.12 -3.78
N GLY A 74 -10.21 -17.30 -4.83
CA GLY A 74 -10.07 -17.70 -6.23
C GLY A 74 -11.40 -17.66 -6.97
N VAL A 75 -11.33 -17.21 -8.22
CA VAL A 75 -12.49 -17.07 -9.11
C VAL A 75 -12.21 -17.81 -10.40
N VAL A 76 -13.20 -18.52 -10.92
CA VAL A 76 -13.10 -19.17 -12.23
C VAL A 76 -13.28 -18.11 -13.30
N MET A 77 -12.25 -17.87 -14.12
CA MET A 77 -12.29 -16.90 -15.21
C MET A 77 -11.85 -17.55 -16.52
N PRO A 78 -12.58 -17.34 -17.63
CA PRO A 78 -12.15 -17.78 -18.96
C PRO A 78 -10.84 -17.09 -19.33
N THR A 79 -9.85 -17.89 -19.77
CA THR A 79 -8.57 -17.38 -20.26
C THR A 79 -8.50 -17.57 -21.78
N TYR A 80 -7.57 -16.88 -22.42
CA TYR A 80 -7.33 -17.06 -23.86
C TYR A 80 -6.99 -18.52 -24.22
N GLN A 81 -6.29 -19.22 -23.33
CA GLN A 81 -5.87 -20.61 -23.53
C GLN A 81 -6.95 -21.62 -23.14
N ASN A 82 -7.86 -21.25 -22.24
CA ASN A 82 -8.90 -22.14 -21.73
C ASN A 82 -10.24 -21.40 -21.58
N SER A 83 -11.13 -21.61 -22.54
CA SER A 83 -12.47 -21.03 -22.56
C SER A 83 -13.39 -21.56 -21.46
N ASN A 84 -13.11 -22.76 -20.93
CA ASN A 84 -13.89 -23.35 -19.84
C ASN A 84 -13.55 -22.72 -18.47
N GLY A 85 -12.55 -21.85 -18.44
CA GLY A 85 -12.14 -21.13 -17.25
C GLY A 85 -11.04 -21.82 -16.47
N GLU A 86 -10.21 -21.00 -15.84
CA GLU A 86 -9.22 -21.43 -14.86
C GLU A 86 -9.45 -20.71 -13.54
N VAL A 87 -9.06 -21.35 -12.44
CA VAL A 87 -9.10 -20.72 -11.12
C VAL A 87 -7.96 -19.70 -11.04
N VAL A 88 -8.32 -18.43 -11.06
CA VAL A 88 -7.38 -17.32 -10.91
C VAL A 88 -7.45 -16.82 -9.48
N ARG A 89 -6.27 -16.66 -8.86
CA ARG A 89 -6.13 -16.09 -7.52
C ARG A 89 -5.31 -14.80 -7.56
N VAL A 90 -5.74 -13.82 -6.78
CA VAL A 90 -5.02 -12.56 -6.60
C VAL A 90 -4.59 -12.43 -5.15
N ALA A 91 -3.29 -12.20 -4.94
CA ALA A 91 -2.73 -11.88 -3.64
C ALA A 91 -2.13 -10.48 -3.67
N LEU A 92 -2.52 -9.66 -2.70
CA LEU A 92 -1.95 -8.33 -2.47
C LEU A 92 -0.61 -8.46 -1.73
N MET A 93 0.47 -8.00 -2.36
CA MET A 93 1.83 -8.16 -1.83
C MET A 93 2.33 -6.93 -1.07
N SER A 94 2.03 -5.73 -1.58
CA SER A 94 2.46 -4.47 -0.96
C SER A 94 1.47 -3.35 -1.22
N ILE A 95 1.47 -2.37 -0.30
CA ILE A 95 0.79 -1.10 -0.46
C ILE A 95 1.88 -0.03 -0.59
N ASN A 96 1.97 0.60 -1.76
CA ASN A 96 2.97 1.60 -2.09
C ASN A 96 2.30 2.97 -2.07
N CYS A 97 2.58 3.74 -1.04
CA CYS A 97 2.02 5.07 -0.86
C CYS A 97 3.01 5.93 -0.06
N ASP A 98 2.85 7.24 -0.11
CA ASP A 98 3.66 8.14 0.70
C ASP A 98 3.29 8.00 2.20
N MET A 99 4.12 8.54 3.10
CA MET A 99 3.93 8.33 4.53
C MET A 99 2.57 8.84 5.07
N PRO A 100 2.05 10.01 4.65
CA PRO A 100 0.70 10.45 5.02
C PRO A 100 -0.36 9.44 4.59
N ALA A 101 -0.37 9.02 3.31
CA ALA A 101 -1.34 8.06 2.80
C ALA A 101 -1.24 6.69 3.46
N ALA A 102 -0.02 6.19 3.69
CA ALA A 102 0.21 4.90 4.33
C ALA A 102 -0.43 4.83 5.72
N ARG A 103 -0.44 5.96 6.44
CA ARG A 103 -1.10 6.02 7.74
C ARG A 103 -2.61 5.92 7.61
N LYS A 104 -3.22 6.60 6.63
CA LYS A 104 -4.67 6.56 6.43
C LYS A 104 -5.18 5.24 5.87
N VAL A 105 -4.47 4.70 4.87
CA VAL A 105 -4.83 3.44 4.19
C VAL A 105 -4.76 2.24 5.13
N ALA A 106 -3.79 2.22 6.05
CA ALA A 106 -3.61 1.12 6.98
C ALA A 106 -4.17 1.40 8.39
N GLY A 107 -4.93 2.50 8.57
CA GLY A 107 -5.59 2.83 9.84
C GLY A 107 -4.62 3.13 11.00
N TYR A 108 -3.44 3.64 10.69
CA TYR A 108 -2.40 3.96 11.67
C TYR A 108 -2.54 5.38 12.22
N MET A 109 -1.98 5.61 13.41
CA MET A 109 -2.06 6.91 14.07
C MET A 109 -1.43 8.04 13.23
N GLY A 110 -2.13 9.17 13.16
CA GLY A 110 -1.79 10.33 12.34
C GLY A 110 -0.41 10.94 12.63
N THR A 111 -0.03 11.94 11.83
CA THR A 111 1.30 12.59 11.83
C THR A 111 1.75 13.19 13.17
N MET A 112 0.83 13.39 14.11
CA MET A 112 1.08 13.91 15.46
C MET A 112 1.27 12.82 16.54
N ALA A 113 1.27 11.55 16.16
CA ALA A 113 1.45 10.44 17.10
C ALA A 113 2.89 10.35 17.60
N THR A 114 3.06 10.04 18.89
CA THR A 114 4.36 9.80 19.54
C THR A 114 5.05 8.52 19.09
N LYS A 115 4.38 7.68 18.29
CA LYS A 115 4.94 6.46 17.68
C LYS A 115 5.17 6.69 16.19
N ALA A 116 6.44 6.64 15.78
CA ALA A 116 6.83 6.85 14.39
C ALA A 116 6.72 5.59 13.51
N CYS A 117 6.72 4.40 14.11
CA CYS A 117 6.63 3.12 13.43
C CYS A 117 5.52 2.26 14.03
N ASN A 118 4.73 1.61 13.19
CA ASN A 118 3.58 0.79 13.63
C ASN A 118 3.98 -0.60 14.13
N LYS A 119 5.19 -1.05 13.81
CA LYS A 119 5.76 -2.31 14.30
C LYS A 119 6.64 -2.14 15.53
N CYS A 120 7.21 -0.96 15.73
CA CYS A 120 8.14 -0.72 16.84
C CYS A 120 7.40 -0.11 18.02
N SER A 121 7.67 -0.59 19.23
CA SER A 121 7.15 0.01 20.48
C SER A 121 7.85 1.31 20.88
N ALA A 122 8.81 1.79 20.07
CA ALA A 122 9.60 2.97 20.36
C ALA A 122 8.75 4.25 20.25
N ALA A 123 8.58 4.94 21.37
CA ALA A 123 8.02 6.28 21.42
C ALA A 123 9.14 7.29 21.14
N TYR A 124 8.93 8.19 20.18
CA TYR A 124 9.83 9.29 19.93
C TYR A 124 9.33 10.51 20.70
N GLY A 125 10.18 11.06 21.58
CA GLY A 125 9.94 12.36 22.18
C GLY A 125 9.93 13.44 21.10
N ARG A 126 9.14 14.51 21.28
CA ARG A 126 9.23 15.71 20.43
C ARG A 126 10.67 16.20 20.50
N LEU A 127 11.36 16.23 19.37
CA LEU A 127 12.63 16.94 19.25
C LEU A 127 12.34 18.42 19.54
N SER A 128 12.86 18.92 20.65
CA SER A 128 12.84 20.35 20.95
C SER A 128 13.53 21.09 19.80
N THR A 129 12.82 22.07 19.22
CA THR A 129 13.23 22.90 18.09
C THR A 129 14.64 23.43 18.34
N GLY A 130 15.64 22.96 17.59
CA GLY A 130 17.01 23.47 17.73
C GLY A 130 18.16 22.54 17.41
N THR A 131 17.95 21.24 17.12
CA THR A 131 19.07 20.38 16.69
C THR A 131 18.84 19.87 15.28
N VAL A 132 19.53 20.49 14.32
CA VAL A 132 19.66 19.99 12.94
C VAL A 132 20.41 18.67 13.01
N LEU A 133 19.69 17.55 13.04
CA LEU A 133 20.30 16.24 12.83
C LEU A 133 20.48 16.01 11.33
N HIS A 134 21.55 16.59 10.80
CA HIS A 134 22.06 16.31 9.48
C HIS A 134 22.59 14.87 9.44
N LYS A 135 21.73 13.88 9.15
CA LYS A 135 22.08 12.64 8.43
C LYS A 135 20.88 11.70 8.25
N THR A 136 20.72 11.28 6.99
CA THR A 136 20.01 10.06 6.52
C THR A 136 18.51 10.15 6.21
N LEU A 137 18.11 11.04 5.30
CA LEU A 137 16.79 10.99 4.66
C LEU A 137 16.72 10.11 3.39
N GLN A 138 17.75 9.30 3.07
CA GLN A 138 17.78 8.57 1.79
C GLN A 138 18.03 7.06 1.79
N VAL A 139 18.03 6.33 2.91
CA VAL A 139 18.32 4.86 2.83
C VAL A 139 17.41 3.94 3.65
N PHE A 140 16.41 4.43 4.39
CA PHE A 140 15.59 3.53 5.24
C PHE A 140 14.40 2.85 4.54
N TRP A 141 14.25 3.03 3.22
CA TRP A 141 13.06 2.59 2.49
C TRP A 141 13.18 1.24 1.75
N PHE A 142 14.30 0.52 1.89
CA PHE A 142 14.44 -0.85 1.37
C PHE A 142 14.54 -1.92 2.47
N PHE A 143 14.78 -1.54 3.74
CA PHE A 143 15.07 -2.51 4.79
C PHE A 143 13.91 -2.87 5.72
N SER A 144 12.80 -2.11 5.77
CA SER A 144 11.71 -2.44 6.72
C SER A 144 10.86 -3.66 6.33
N PHE A 145 10.91 -4.12 5.07
CA PHE A 145 10.34 -5.42 4.71
C PHE A 145 11.36 -6.57 4.82
N PHE A 146 12.64 -6.35 4.47
CA PHE A 146 13.65 -7.42 4.47
C PHE A 146 14.33 -7.67 5.83
N ALA A 147 14.49 -6.65 6.70
CA ALA A 147 15.04 -6.84 8.05
C ALA A 147 14.11 -7.67 8.95
N CYS A 148 12.80 -7.57 8.73
CA CYS A 148 11.81 -8.28 9.53
C CYS A 148 11.78 -9.79 9.20
N HIS A 149 12.12 -10.20 7.98
CA HIS A 149 12.18 -11.61 7.60
C HIS A 149 13.33 -12.38 8.28
N ARG A 150 14.40 -11.69 8.70
CA ARG A 150 15.54 -12.32 9.41
C ARG A 150 15.30 -12.48 10.92
N ALA A 151 14.39 -11.69 11.49
CA ALA A 151 13.98 -11.81 12.89
C ALA A 151 12.86 -12.84 13.11
N LEU A 152 12.15 -13.26 12.05
CA LEU A 152 11.10 -14.28 12.09
C LEU A 152 11.65 -15.72 12.00
N SER A 153 12.88 -15.94 11.50
CA SER A 153 13.49 -17.28 11.51
C SER A 153 13.86 -17.79 12.89
N THR A 154 13.97 -16.93 13.90
CA THR A 154 14.29 -17.35 15.28
C THR A 154 13.07 -17.52 16.19
N THR A 155 11.85 -17.25 15.70
CA THR A 155 10.62 -17.38 16.51
C THR A 155 9.46 -18.12 15.84
N ILE A 156 9.56 -18.50 14.56
CA ILE A 156 8.59 -19.41 13.92
C ILE A 156 9.03 -20.87 14.14
N GLY A 157 9.09 -21.27 15.41
CA GLY A 157 8.85 -22.64 15.81
C GLY A 157 7.41 -22.68 16.32
N SER A 158 6.53 -23.41 15.65
CA SER A 158 5.11 -23.59 15.95
C SER A 158 4.18 -22.40 15.64
N MET A 159 3.56 -22.42 14.46
CA MET A 159 2.10 -22.61 14.35
C MET A 159 1.72 -22.92 12.89
N PRO A 160 0.90 -23.96 12.65
CA PRO A 160 0.46 -24.35 11.31
C PRO A 160 -0.66 -23.40 10.84
N TYR A 161 -1.12 -23.54 9.59
CA TYR A 161 -2.14 -22.71 8.91
C TYR A 161 -1.61 -21.50 8.13
N LEU A 162 -0.57 -21.73 7.32
CA LEU A 162 -0.31 -20.96 6.10
C LEU A 162 0.23 -21.94 5.05
N ILE A 163 -0.67 -22.48 4.23
CA ILE A 163 -0.37 -22.98 2.87
C ILE A 163 -1.18 -22.10 1.93
#